data_AF-A0A4R0X660-F1
#
_entry.id   AF-A0A4R0X660-F1
#
_cell.length_a   1.000
_cell.length_b   1.000
_cell.length_c   1.000
_cell.angle_alpha   90.00
_cell.angle_beta   90.00
_cell.angle_gamma   90.00
#
_symmetry.space_group_name_H-M   'P 1'
#
loop_
_entity.id
_entity.type
_entity.pdbx_description
1 polymer ?
#
loop_
_entity_poly.entity_id
_entity_poly.type
_entity_poly.pdbx_seq_one_letter_code
_entity_poly.pdbx_strand_id
1 'polypeptide(L)'
;MCYSAQIEADYKKFVRTFGATIDLREFARLYWERAEGRLKAKIPKGMDDAFATPQSDEEREIKQLIDRYNADQTKTLEEELFKQRARLVAAERTLQTK
;
A
#
# COMPACT_ATOMS: atom_id res chain seq x y z
N MET A 1 6.05 20.55 10.37
CA MET A 1 5.13 20.27 9.25
C MET A 1 5.23 18.81 8.91
N CYS A 2 4.13 18.06 9.01
CA CYS A 2 4.12 16.64 8.66
C CYS A 2 4.07 16.51 7.14
N TYR A 3 4.85 15.60 6.57
CA TYR A 3 4.89 15.35 5.13
C TYR A 3 3.49 15.03 4.55
N SER A 4 2.64 14.35 5.32
CA SER A 4 1.24 14.08 4.98
C SER A 4 0.42 15.35 4.75
N ALA A 5 0.58 16.38 5.59
CA ALA A 5 -0.16 17.63 5.47
C ALA A 5 0.26 18.45 4.23
N GLN A 6 1.51 18.33 3.79
CA GLN A 6 1.99 18.95 2.55
C GLN A 6 1.40 18.26 1.32
N ILE A 7 1.39 16.92 1.30
CA ILE A 7 0.78 16.13 0.23
C ILE A 7 -0.72 16.43 0.11
N GLU A 8 -1.45 16.55 1.23
CA GLU A 8 -2.87 16.93 1.20
C GLU A 8 -3.10 18.35 0.65
N ALA A 9 -2.25 19.30 1.02
CA ALA A 9 -2.34 20.68 0.54
C ALA A 9 -2.06 20.77 -0.97
N ASP A 10 -1.04 20.05 -1.45
CA ASP A 10 -0.68 19.98 -2.87
C ASP A 10 -1.76 19.26 -3.68
N TYR A 11 -2.34 18.19 -3.15
CA TYR A 11 -3.48 17.51 -3.76
C TYR A 11 -4.70 18.43 -3.89
N LYS A 12 -5.09 19.12 -2.81
CA LYS A 12 -6.21 20.09 -2.85
C LYS A 12 -5.96 21.21 -3.85
N LYS A 13 -4.72 21.69 -3.98
CA LYS A 13 -4.33 22.67 -5.00
C LYS A 13 -4.46 22.10 -6.40
N PHE A 14 -3.98 20.89 -6.65
CA PHE A 14 -4.11 20.20 -7.94
C PHE A 14 -5.58 20.00 -8.34
N VAL A 15 -6.42 19.49 -7.43
CA VAL A 15 -7.87 19.31 -7.65
C VAL A 15 -8.55 20.63 -7.99
N ARG A 16 -8.25 21.70 -7.24
CA ARG A 16 -8.83 23.04 -7.49
C ARG A 16 -8.39 23.64 -8.82
N THR A 17 -7.14 23.43 -9.21
CA THR A 17 -6.56 24.05 -10.42
C THR A 17 -6.89 23.29 -11.69
N PHE A 18 -7.00 21.96 -11.64
CA PHE A 18 -7.14 21.11 -12.83
C PHE A 18 -8.43 20.29 -12.85
N GLY A 19 -9.18 20.23 -11.75
CA GLY A 19 -10.25 19.26 -11.54
C GLY A 19 -9.69 17.87 -11.20
N ALA A 20 -10.20 17.22 -10.16
CA ALA A 20 -9.88 15.81 -9.93
C ALA A 20 -10.91 14.93 -10.62
N THR A 21 -10.52 14.35 -11.74
CA THR A 21 -11.36 13.43 -12.53
C THR A 21 -10.70 12.07 -12.61
N ILE A 22 -10.27 11.51 -11.47
CA ILE A 22 -9.95 10.08 -11.43
C ILE A 22 -11.27 9.37 -11.21
N ASP A 23 -11.76 8.74 -12.28
CA ASP A 23 -12.94 7.86 -12.22
C ASP A 23 -12.64 6.65 -11.34
N LEU A 24 -13.66 6.10 -10.69
CA LEU A 24 -13.59 4.89 -9.88
C LEU A 24 -13.00 3.70 -10.70
N ARG A 25 -13.22 3.71 -12.02
CA ARG A 25 -12.61 2.74 -12.95
C ARG A 25 -11.09 2.81 -12.99
N GLU A 26 -10.50 4.00 -12.89
CA GLU A 26 -9.05 4.17 -12.84
C GLU A 26 -8.48 3.64 -11.51
N PHE A 27 -9.24 3.77 -10.41
CA PHE A 27 -8.89 3.10 -9.15
C PHE A 27 -8.92 1.57 -9.30
N ALA A 28 -10.00 1.02 -9.87
CA ALA A 28 -10.12 -0.41 -10.11
C ALA A 28 -8.95 -0.95 -10.95
N ARG A 29 -8.60 -0.25 -12.03
CA ARG A 29 -7.46 -0.58 -12.88
C ARG A 29 -6.14 -0.53 -12.09
N LEU A 30 -5.90 0.52 -11.32
CA LEU A 30 -4.67 0.68 -10.53
C LEU A 30 -4.50 -0.48 -9.52
N TYR A 31 -5.57 -0.83 -8.80
CA TYR A 31 -5.54 -1.94 -7.83
C TYR A 31 -5.40 -3.29 -8.50
N TRP A 32 -6.00 -3.48 -9.67
CA TRP A 32 -5.85 -4.70 -10.46
C TRP A 32 -4.42 -4.87 -10.96
N GLU A 33 -3.82 -3.83 -11.54
CA GLU A 33 -2.42 -3.87 -12.00
C GLU A 33 -1.44 -4.13 -10.83
N ARG A 34 -1.75 -3.62 -9.62
CA ARG A 34 -1.00 -3.91 -8.38
C ARG A 34 -1.15 -5.37 -7.96
N ALA A 35 -2.38 -5.88 -7.91
CA ALA A 35 -2.67 -7.26 -7.49
C ALA A 35 -2.07 -8.29 -8.45
N GLU A 36 -2.04 -8.00 -9.76
CA GLU A 36 -1.40 -8.83 -10.78
C GLU A 36 0.13 -8.70 -10.80
N GLY A 37 0.71 -7.85 -9.93
CA GLY A 37 2.16 -7.63 -9.85
C GLY A 37 2.77 -6.93 -11.06
N ARG A 38 1.93 -6.42 -11.99
CA ARG A 38 2.36 -5.70 -13.20
C ARG A 38 2.89 -4.32 -12.87
N LEU A 39 2.34 -3.70 -11.83
CA LEU A 39 2.76 -2.40 -11.34
C LEU A 39 3.11 -2.50 -9.86
N LYS A 40 4.36 -2.16 -9.50
CA LYS A 40 4.78 -1.98 -8.09
C LYS A 40 4.32 -0.62 -7.56
N ALA A 41 3.05 -0.30 -7.71
CA ALA A 41 2.48 0.97 -7.28
C ALA A 41 2.59 1.10 -5.75
N LYS A 42 3.28 2.15 -5.30
CA LYS A 42 3.25 2.55 -3.88
C LYS A 42 1.99 3.37 -3.64
N ILE A 43 0.90 2.67 -3.35
CA ILE A 43 -0.38 3.30 -3.01
C ILE A 43 -0.35 3.62 -1.50
N PRO A 44 -0.59 4.88 -1.10
CA PRO A 44 -0.73 5.25 0.31
C PRO A 44 -1.82 4.42 1.00
N LYS A 45 -1.57 3.97 2.24
CA LYS A 45 -2.55 3.19 3.00
C LYS A 45 -3.90 3.89 3.20
N GLY A 46 -3.90 5.22 3.35
CA GLY A 46 -5.14 5.98 3.43
C GLY A 46 -6.03 5.89 2.17
N MET A 47 -5.47 5.52 1.01
CA MET A 47 -6.26 5.24 -0.19
C MET A 47 -6.86 3.83 -0.17
N ASP A 48 -6.15 2.83 0.38
CA ASP A 48 -6.70 1.50 0.60
C ASP A 48 -7.86 1.58 1.62
N ASP A 49 -7.68 2.36 2.70
CA ASP A 49 -8.65 2.54 3.79
C ASP A 49 -9.98 3.16 3.33
N ALA A 50 -9.95 3.97 2.26
CA ALA A 50 -11.16 4.54 1.66
C ALA A 50 -12.14 3.46 1.16
N PHE A 51 -11.65 2.27 0.83
CA PHE A 51 -12.45 1.13 0.36
C PHE A 51 -12.70 0.08 1.45
N ALA A 52 -12.42 0.39 2.73
CA ALA A 52 -12.64 -0.55 3.84
C ALA A 52 -14.12 -0.94 4.02
N THR A 53 -15.05 -0.01 3.72
CA THR A 53 -16.50 -0.19 3.82
C THR A 53 -17.17 0.09 2.47
N PRO A 54 -17.09 -0.83 1.49
CA PRO A 54 -17.55 -0.58 0.13
C PRO A 54 -19.08 -0.46 0.07
N GLN A 55 -19.56 0.54 -0.67
CA GLN A 55 -20.97 0.86 -0.85
C GLN A 55 -21.51 0.43 -2.23
N SER A 56 -20.64 0.29 -3.25
CA SER A 56 -21.00 -0.17 -4.60
C SER A 56 -20.36 -1.52 -4.97
N ASP A 57 -20.78 -2.12 -6.09
CA ASP A 57 -20.15 -3.33 -6.62
C ASP A 57 -18.71 -3.08 -7.09
N GLU A 58 -18.46 -1.94 -7.70
CA GLU A 58 -17.11 -1.52 -8.12
C GLU A 58 -16.18 -1.31 -6.91
N GLU A 59 -16.68 -0.71 -5.83
CA GLU A 59 -15.92 -0.58 -4.58
C GLU A 59 -15.64 -1.95 -3.93
N ARG A 60 -16.59 -2.91 -4.04
CA ARG A 60 -16.39 -4.28 -3.56
C ARG A 60 -15.28 -4.99 -4.35
N GLU A 61 -15.23 -4.82 -5.66
CA GLU A 61 -14.16 -5.37 -6.49
C GLU A 61 -12.79 -4.80 -6.10
N ILE A 62 -12.70 -3.48 -5.93
CA ILE A 62 -11.48 -2.80 -5.45
C ILE A 62 -11.05 -3.36 -4.09
N LYS A 63 -11.99 -3.51 -3.14
CA LYS A 63 -11.70 -4.09 -1.83
C LYS A 63 -11.13 -5.51 -1.94
N GLN A 64 -11.69 -6.36 -2.79
CA GLN A 64 -11.19 -7.72 -2.98
C GLN A 64 -9.74 -7.73 -3.51
N LEU A 65 -9.41 -6.83 -4.44
CA LEU A 65 -8.04 -6.68 -4.96
C LEU A 65 -7.07 -6.21 -3.87
N ILE A 66 -7.50 -5.26 -3.03
CA ILE A 66 -6.74 -4.80 -1.87
C ILE A 66 -6.48 -5.95 -0.89
N ASP A 67 -7.52 -6.70 -0.52
CA ASP A 67 -7.43 -7.79 0.45
C ASP A 67 -6.50 -8.90 -0.05
N ARG A 68 -6.62 -9.30 -1.33
CA ARG A 68 -5.72 -10.27 -1.96
C ARG A 68 -4.26 -9.82 -1.89
N TYR A 69 -4.00 -8.57 -2.30
CA TYR A 69 -2.65 -8.03 -2.26
C TYR A 69 -2.08 -7.99 -0.82
N ASN A 70 -2.89 -7.58 0.16
CA ASN A 70 -2.49 -7.54 1.55
C ASN A 70 -2.14 -8.94 2.11
N ALA A 71 -2.90 -9.97 1.72
CA ALA A 71 -2.58 -11.35 2.09
C ALA A 71 -1.23 -11.82 1.52
N ASP A 72 -0.98 -11.55 0.23
CA ASP A 72 0.28 -11.90 -0.43
C ASP A 72 1.49 -11.15 0.17
N GLN A 73 1.31 -9.87 0.49
CA GLN A 73 2.33 -9.07 1.16
C GLN A 73 2.59 -9.54 2.59
N THR A 74 1.55 -9.93 3.34
CA THR A 74 1.69 -10.42 4.72
C THR A 74 2.62 -11.62 4.76
N LYS A 75 2.37 -12.62 3.90
CA LYS A 75 3.24 -13.80 3.79
C LYS A 75 4.69 -13.43 3.48
N THR A 76 4.90 -12.55 2.52
CA THR A 76 6.25 -12.10 2.12
C THR A 76 6.98 -11.43 3.29
N LEU A 77 6.29 -10.52 4.00
CA LEU A 77 6.85 -9.79 5.13
C LEU A 77 7.13 -10.70 6.33
N GLU A 78 6.30 -11.71 6.60
CA GLU A 78 6.54 -12.71 7.64
C GLU A 78 7.83 -13.51 7.38
N GLU A 79 8.04 -13.96 6.13
CA GLU A 79 9.27 -14.64 5.73
C GLU A 79 10.50 -13.73 5.89
N GLU A 80 10.39 -12.45 5.50
CA GLU A 80 11.46 -11.47 5.69
C GLU A 80 11.76 -11.22 7.17
N LEU A 81 10.73 -11.10 8.00
CA LEU A 81 10.85 -10.88 9.44
C LEU A 81 11.61 -12.03 10.10
N PHE A 82 11.31 -13.27 9.73
CA PHE A 82 12.06 -14.44 10.19
C PHE A 82 13.55 -14.37 9.79
N LYS A 83 13.84 -14.04 8.52
CA LYS A 83 15.22 -13.88 8.02
C LYS A 83 15.98 -12.79 8.78
N GLN A 84 15.35 -11.64 9.03
CA GLN A 84 15.97 -10.53 9.76
C GLN A 84 16.24 -10.89 11.22
N ARG A 85 15.32 -11.62 11.88
CA ARG A 85 15.55 -12.12 13.25
C ARG A 85 16.72 -13.09 13.32
N ALA A 86 16.80 -14.05 12.39
CA ALA A 86 17.93 -14.98 12.33
C ALA A 86 19.26 -14.24 12.13
N ARG A 87 19.26 -13.23 11.24
CA ARG A 87 20.43 -12.38 10.99
C ARG A 87 20.85 -11.60 12.23
N LEU A 88 19.90 -11.04 12.98
CA LEU A 88 20.17 -10.31 14.22
C LEU A 88 20.85 -11.22 15.24
N VAL A 89 20.30 -12.40 15.51
CA VAL A 89 20.88 -13.36 16.48
C VAL A 89 22.29 -13.80 16.06
N ALA A 90 22.53 -14.05 14.77
CA ALA A 90 23.86 -14.39 14.27
C ALA A 90 24.88 -13.26 14.48
N ALA A 91 24.47 -12.01 14.26
CA ALA A 91 25.29 -10.84 14.50
C ALA A 91 25.60 -10.65 16.00
N GLU A 92 24.61 -10.83 16.87
CA GLU A 92 24.77 -10.77 18.33
C GLU A 92 25.76 -11.82 18.84
N ARG A 93 25.68 -13.07 18.35
CA ARG A 93 26.63 -14.14 18.69
C ARG A 93 28.06 -13.79 18.26
N THR A 94 28.22 -13.25 17.06
CA THR A 94 29.53 -12.84 16.54
C THR A 94 30.12 -11.70 17.37
N LEU A 95 29.27 -10.78 17.85
CA LEU A 95 29.70 -9.67 18.68
C LEU A 95 30.19 -10.13 20.06
N GLN A 96 29.55 -11.13 20.66
CA GLN A 96 29.95 -11.68 21.97
C GLN A 96 31.31 -12.39 21.96
N THR A 97 31.77 -12.83 20.78
CA THR A 97 33.07 -13.52 20.61
C THR A 97 34.19 -12.57 20.19
N LYS A 98 33.94 -11.26 20.14
CA LYS A 98 34.94 -10.21 19.87
C LYS A 98 35.32 -9.50 21.16
#